data_AF-A0A0A8XVE6-F1
#
_entry.id   AF-A0A0A8XVE6-F1
#
_cell.length_a   1.000
_cell.length_b   1.000
_cell.length_c   1.000
_cell.angle_alpha   90.00
_cell.angle_beta   90.00
_cell.angle_gamma   90.00
#
_symmetry.space_group_name_H-M   'P 1'
#
loop_
_entity.id
_entity.type
_entity.pdbx_description
1 polymer ?
#
loop_
_entity_poly.entity_id
_entity_poly.type
_entity_poly.pdbx_seq_one_letter_code
_entity_poly.pdbx_strand_id
1 'polypeptide(L)' 'MVVGAHGDQESEMALEEERLRLQAEGTMAKKEEQDNKIMFMDTTHLDDQQKTYVEALRGQILASLFSTGGGGSRSGSGNM' A
#
# COMPACT_ATOMS: atom_id res chain seq x y z
N MET A 1 21.35 -23.90 34.63
CA MET A 1 21.61 -22.57 34.03
C MET A 1 21.08 -22.64 32.61
N VAL A 2 19.83 -22.20 32.38
CA VAL A 2 19.27 -22.09 31.02
C VAL A 2 19.04 -20.62 30.78
N VAL A 3 20.04 -19.93 30.24
CA VAL A 3 19.92 -18.54 29.81
C VAL A 3 20.71 -18.44 28.52
N GLY A 4 20.04 -18.57 27.38
CA GLY A 4 20.71 -18.46 26.08
C GLY A 4 19.89 -18.90 24.88
N ALA A 5 18.57 -18.69 24.87
CA ALA A 5 17.73 -19.01 23.70
C ALA A 5 16.69 -17.93 23.33
N HIS A 6 16.51 -16.89 24.14
CA HIS A 6 15.49 -15.86 23.87
C HIS A 6 15.99 -14.66 23.05
N GLY A 7 17.29 -14.35 23.08
CA GLY A 7 17.84 -13.22 22.32
C GLY A 7 17.85 -13.44 20.81
N ASP A 8 18.03 -14.69 20.36
CA ASP A 8 18.06 -15.01 18.93
C ASP A 8 16.66 -14.92 18.30
N GLN A 9 15.61 -15.41 18.98
CA GLN A 9 14.23 -15.38 18.48
C GLN A 9 13.67 -13.95 18.35
N GLU A 10 13.97 -13.05 19.30
CA GLU A 10 13.53 -11.65 19.21
C GLU A 10 14.23 -10.90 18.08
N SER A 11 15.52 -11.17 17.85
CA SER A 11 16.27 -10.59 16.74
C SER A 11 15.81 -11.11 15.36
N GLU A 12 15.47 -12.39 15.28
CA GLU A 12 14.96 -13.03 14.05
C GLU A 12 13.56 -12.51 13.70
N MET A 13 12.70 -12.34 14.71
CA MET A 13 11.35 -11.77 14.54
C MET A 13 11.41 -10.29 14.13
N ALA A 14 12.34 -9.51 14.69
CA ALA A 14 12.54 -8.11 14.31
C ALA A 14 13.01 -7.95 12.85
N LEU A 15 13.92 -8.81 12.40
CA LEU A 15 14.39 -8.84 11.01
C LEU A 15 13.27 -9.25 10.04
N GLU A 16 12.42 -10.20 10.43
CA GLU A 16 11.28 -10.62 9.62
C GLU A 16 10.22 -9.52 9.52
N GLU A 17 9.91 -8.82 10.62
CA GLU A 17 9.00 -7.67 10.62
C GLU A 17 9.53 -6.53 9.76
N GLU A 18 10.83 -6.20 9.87
CA GLU A 18 11.47 -5.18 9.06
C GLU A 18 11.42 -5.54 7.56
N ARG A 19 11.71 -6.80 7.21
CA ARG A 19 11.58 -7.29 5.83
C ARG A 19 10.15 -7.15 5.31
N LEU A 20 9.16 -7.50 6.13
CA LEU A 20 7.75 -7.42 5.75
C LEU A 20 7.31 -5.96 5.56
N ARG A 21 7.79 -5.04 6.40
CA ARG A 21 7.57 -3.59 6.26
C ARG A 21 8.18 -3.05 4.97
N LEU A 22 9.44 -3.34 4.68
CA LEU A 22 10.09 -2.92 3.45
C LEU A 22 9.40 -3.49 2.21
N GLN A 23 8.89 -4.71 2.29
CA GLN A 23 8.10 -5.31 1.22
C GLN A 23 6.76 -4.58 1.02
N ALA A 24 6.08 -4.21 2.10
CA ALA A 24 4.83 -3.44 2.06
C ALA A 24 5.06 -2.00 1.54
N GLU A 25 6.14 -1.34 1.95
CA GLU A 25 6.53 -0.03 1.42
C GLU A 25 6.85 -0.12 -0.07
N GLY A 26 7.57 -1.16 -0.50
CA GLY A 26 7.89 -1.39 -1.90
C GLY A 26 6.66 -1.66 -2.78
N THR A 27 5.63 -2.34 -2.25
CA THR A 27 4.37 -2.55 -2.99
C THR A 27 3.52 -1.28 -3.04
N MET A 28 3.49 -0.50 -1.96
CA MET A 28 2.82 0.80 -1.93
C MET A 28 3.44 1.80 -2.91
N ALA A 29 4.78 1.91 -2.94
CA ALA A 29 5.48 2.80 -3.85
C ALA A 29 5.23 2.45 -5.34
N LYS A 30 5.22 1.15 -5.67
CA LYS A 30 4.89 0.68 -7.03
C LYS A 30 3.46 1.01 -7.43
N LYS A 31 2.51 0.88 -6.49
CA LYS A 31 1.12 1.23 -6.72
C LYS A 31 0.97 2.75 -6.95
N GLU A 32 1.63 3.56 -6.12
CA GLU A 32 1.62 5.02 -6.25
C GLU A 32 2.22 5.48 -7.59
N GLU A 33 3.32 4.86 -8.04
CA GLU A 33 3.90 5.13 -9.35
C GLU A 33 2.92 4.81 -10.50
N GLN A 34 2.21 3.68 -10.41
CA GLN A 34 1.22 3.28 -11.41
C GLN A 34 0.02 4.24 -11.42
N ASP A 35 -0.50 4.59 -10.24
CA ASP A 35 -1.63 5.50 -10.08
C ASP A 35 -1.29 6.89 -10.66
N ASN A 36 -0.08 7.39 -10.39
CA ASN A 36 0.43 8.64 -10.96
C ASN A 36 0.52 8.57 -12.49
N LYS A 37 1.04 7.47 -13.06
CA LYS A 37 1.09 7.30 -14.53
C LYS A 37 -0.30 7.42 -15.15
N ILE A 38 -1.32 6.82 -14.54
CA ILE A 38 -2.70 6.87 -15.05
C ILE A 38 -3.31 8.27 -14.87
N MET A 39 -3.12 8.89 -13.71
CA MET A 39 -3.64 10.23 -13.39
C MET A 39 -3.11 11.29 -14.35
N PHE A 40 -1.84 11.19 -14.76
CA PHE A 40 -1.18 12.21 -15.60
C PHE A 40 -0.97 11.77 -17.06
N MET A 41 -1.49 10.62 -17.47
CA MET A 41 -1.39 10.17 -18.87
C MET A 41 -2.08 11.18 -19.83
N ASP A 42 -1.40 11.57 -20.91
CA ASP A 42 -2.02 12.35 -21.97
C ASP A 42 -3.04 11.49 -22.73
N THR A 43 -4.26 11.99 -22.89
CA THR A 43 -5.36 11.30 -23.56
C THR A 43 -5.73 11.91 -24.91
N THR A 44 -5.02 12.95 -25.37
CA THR A 44 -5.34 13.67 -26.62
C THR A 44 -5.38 12.77 -27.85
N HIS A 45 -4.48 11.78 -27.90
CA HIS A 45 -4.33 10.84 -29.02
C HIS A 45 -5.13 9.53 -28.88
N LEU A 46 -5.92 9.38 -27.81
CA LEU A 46 -6.71 8.17 -27.57
C LEU A 46 -8.08 8.23 -28.24
N ASP A 47 -8.61 7.07 -28.60
CA ASP A 47 -10.01 6.93 -29.02
C ASP A 47 -10.97 7.08 -27.82
N ASP A 48 -12.27 7.26 -28.10
CA ASP A 48 -13.27 7.54 -27.06
C ASP A 48 -13.43 6.38 -26.06
N GLN A 49 -13.21 5.14 -26.50
CA GLN A 49 -13.30 3.96 -25.64
C GLN A 49 -12.10 3.89 -24.68
N GLN A 50 -10.91 4.18 -25.18
CA GLN A 50 -9.68 4.28 -24.40
C GLN A 50 -9.74 5.44 -23.41
N LYS A 51 -10.23 6.61 -23.82
CA LYS A 51 -10.45 7.76 -22.93
C LYS A 51 -11.36 7.40 -21.77
N THR A 52 -12.51 6.79 -22.07
CA THR A 52 -13.48 6.35 -21.07
C THR A 52 -12.84 5.37 -20.08
N TYR A 53 -12.02 4.43 -20.56
CA TYR A 53 -11.30 3.49 -19.70
C TYR A 53 -10.32 4.20 -18.75
N VAL A 54 -9.54 5.15 -19.26
CA VAL A 54 -8.59 5.94 -18.46
C VAL A 54 -9.31 6.80 -17.43
N GLU A 55 -10.42 7.44 -17.80
CA GLU A 55 -11.25 8.21 -16.88
C GLU A 55 -11.85 7.33 -15.78
N ALA A 56 -12.30 6.12 -16.10
CA ALA A 56 -12.79 5.16 -15.12
C ALA A 56 -11.70 4.74 -14.12
N LEU A 57 -10.47 4.50 -14.60
CA LEU A 57 -9.33 4.19 -13.73
C LEU A 57 -8.97 5.37 -12.82
N ARG A 58 -8.96 6.60 -13.34
CA ARG A 58 -8.76 7.82 -12.53
C ARG A 58 -9.83 7.94 -11.45
N GLY A 59 -11.09 7.66 -11.79
CA GLY A 59 -12.19 7.62 -10.82
C GLY A 59 -11.94 6.62 -9.68
N GLN A 60 -11.44 5.42 -10.00
CA GLN A 60 -11.10 4.41 -8.98
C GLN A 60 -9.94 4.84 -8.08
N ILE A 61 -8.89 5.44 -8.67
CA ILE A 61 -7.73 5.96 -7.91
C ILE A 61 -8.18 7.07 -6.95
N LEU A 62 -8.97 8.03 -7.43
CA LEU A 62 -9.52 9.09 -6.59
C LEU A 62 -10.40 8.52 -5.47
N ALA A 63 -11.29 7.57 -5.79
CA ALA A 63 -12.12 6.92 -4.78
C ALA A 63 -11.27 6.20 -3.71
N SER A 64 -10.18 5.52 -4.09
CA SER A 64 -9.25 4.90 -3.15
C SER A 64 -8.58 5.95 -2.23
N LEU A 65 -8.18 7.11 -2.77
CA LEU A 65 -7.56 8.18 -1.99
C LEU A 65 -8.55 8.78 -0.98
N PHE A 66 -9.77 9.07 -1.40
CA PHE A 66 -10.81 9.63 -0.52
C PHE A 66 -11.38 8.59 0.46
N SER A 67 -11.44 7.31 0.09
CA SER A 67 -11.84 6.23 1.00
C SER A 67 -10.78 5.92 2.06
N THR A 68 -9.50 6.19 1.79
CA THR A 68 -8.42 6.03 2.77
C THR A 68 -8.30 7.24 3.69
N GLY A 69 -8.87 8.39 3.31
CA GLY A 69 -8.92 9.62 4.12
C GLY A 69 -9.92 9.63 5.28
N GLY A 70 -10.74 8.58 5.44
CA GLY A 70 -11.76 8.49 6.50
C GLY A 70 -11.66 7.21 7.31
N GLY A 71 -10.67 7.09 8.20
CA GLY A 71 -10.58 5.88 9.03
C GLY A 71 -9.29 5.67 9.81
N GLY A 72 -8.65 6.75 10.27
CA GLY A 72 -7.64 6.63 11.31
C GLY A 72 -8.31 6.24 12.63
N SER A 73 -8.35 4.95 12.95
CA SER A 73 -8.47 4.46 14.32
C SER A 73 -7.64 3.19 14.47
N ARG A 74 -6.35 3.42 14.69
CA ARG A 74 -5.50 2.53 15.45
C ARG A 74 -6.04 2.53 16.89
N SER A 75 -6.85 1.55 17.23
CA SER A 75 -7.18 1.16 18.61
C SER A 75 -7.47 -0.33 18.53
N GLY A 76 -6.52 -1.20 18.82
CA GLY A 76 -6.07 -1.43 20.19
C GLY A 76 -6.65 -2.79 20.59
N SER A 77 -5.75 -3.75 20.81
CA SER A 77 -6.02 -5.11 21.27
C SER A 77 -7.11 -5.18 22.35
N GLY A 78 -8.08 -6.08 22.18
CA GLY A 78 -9.17 -6.29 23.12
C GLY A 78 -9.73 -7.70 22.97
N ASN A 79 -9.09 -8.65 23.63
CA ASN A 79 -9.54 -10.03 23.83
C ASN A 79 -10.85 -10.02 24.66
N MET A 80 -11.89 -10.72 24.22
CA MET A 80 -13.03 -11.17 25.04
C MET A 80 -13.40 -12.60 24.65
#